data_AF-A0A1Q8AEZ0-F1
#
_entry.id   AF-A0A1Q8AEZ0-F1
#
_cell.length_a   1.000
_cell.length_b   1.000
_cell.length_c   1.000
_cell.angle_alpha   90.00
_cell.angle_beta   90.00
_cell.angle_gamma   90.00
#
_symmetry.space_group_name_H-M   'P 1'
#
loop_
_entity.id
_entity.type
_entity.pdbx_description
1 polymer ?
#
loop_
_entity_poly.entity_id
_entity_poly.type
_entity_poly.pdbx_seq_one_letter_code
_entity_poly.pdbx_strand_id
1 'polypeptide(L)'
;MAGRLVSGAKPTVELKNTGGRAITAWSFAVSSPNPNGGIHRETHSADVYLSEVTRGLPRAPNHLDWLRPGESRTIPVDAAPPGGSVEILAVVFDDGTAWGDPKTVKSVFDQRAIERDELGKVVATFDAVLPAQKGVAALEELQRRFAASTAGQESPPHRSAREAVDAYLQKAKAHDPEDTDHAVRTYADFVRKQHELAVKHAQSKNYD
;
A
#
# COMPACT_ATOMS: atom_id res chain seq x y z
N MET A 1 -16.59 9.70 -6.69
CA MET A 1 -15.59 10.59 -6.08
C MET A 1 -15.61 11.90 -6.84
N ALA A 2 -15.43 13.03 -6.14
CA ALA A 2 -15.23 14.33 -6.76
C ALA A 2 -13.84 14.87 -6.40
N GLY A 3 -13.21 15.58 -7.32
CA GLY A 3 -11.93 16.26 -7.11
C GLY A 3 -12.09 17.76 -7.33
N ARG A 4 -11.54 18.57 -6.45
CA ARG A 4 -11.52 20.03 -6.57
C ARG A 4 -10.10 20.54 -6.43
N LEU A 5 -9.63 21.26 -7.44
CA LEU A 5 -8.36 21.99 -7.36
C LEU A 5 -8.54 23.25 -6.51
N VAL A 6 -7.65 23.42 -5.53
CA VAL A 6 -7.51 24.63 -4.74
C VAL A 6 -6.18 25.26 -5.12
N SER A 7 -6.24 26.31 -5.94
CA SER A 7 -5.07 27.10 -6.34
C SER A 7 -4.60 28.01 -5.20
N GLY A 8 -3.31 28.34 -5.17
CA GLY A 8 -2.74 29.25 -4.17
C GLY A 8 -1.25 29.00 -3.95
N ALA A 9 -0.68 29.61 -2.90
CA ALA A 9 0.73 29.41 -2.53
C ALA A 9 1.07 27.95 -2.16
N LYS A 10 0.06 27.18 -1.75
CA LYS A 10 0.14 25.72 -1.54
C LYS A 10 -1.01 25.07 -2.31
N PRO A 11 -0.81 24.76 -3.60
CA PRO A 11 -1.84 24.12 -4.40
C PRO A 11 -2.18 22.75 -3.84
N THR A 12 -3.46 22.43 -3.80
CA THR A 12 -3.93 21.12 -3.33
C THR A 12 -5.12 20.66 -4.16
N VAL A 13 -5.35 19.36 -4.16
CA VAL A 13 -6.59 18.75 -4.64
C VAL A 13 -7.36 18.21 -3.44
N GLU A 14 -8.58 18.71 -3.26
CA GLU A 14 -9.53 18.11 -2.34
C GLU A 14 -10.28 16.98 -3.06
N LEU A 15 -10.04 15.75 -2.61
CA LEU A 15 -10.78 14.57 -3.02
C LEU A 15 -11.91 14.32 -2.03
N LYS A 16 -13.15 14.21 -2.50
CA LYS A 16 -14.32 13.88 -1.67
C LYS A 16 -14.97 12.59 -2.14
N ASN A 17 -15.18 11.66 -1.21
CA ASN A 17 -16.00 10.49 -1.47
C ASN A 17 -17.49 10.86 -1.38
N THR A 18 -18.10 11.06 -2.54
CA THR A 18 -19.52 11.38 -2.69
C THR A 18 -20.43 10.15 -2.79
N GLY A 19 -19.85 8.94 -2.80
CA GLY A 19 -20.59 7.69 -2.92
C GLY A 19 -20.93 7.06 -1.55
N GLY A 20 -21.66 5.94 -1.60
CA GLY A 20 -22.04 5.17 -0.41
C GLY A 20 -21.05 4.06 0.00
N ARG A 21 -19.94 3.88 -0.73
CA ARG A 21 -18.94 2.82 -0.50
C ARG A 21 -17.59 3.44 -0.15
N ALA A 22 -16.78 2.73 0.65
CA ALA A 22 -15.43 3.19 0.95
C ALA A 22 -14.51 3.04 -0.26
N ILE A 23 -13.61 4.00 -0.46
CA ILE A 23 -12.62 3.97 -1.54
C ILE A 23 -11.29 3.47 -0.97
N THR A 24 -10.75 2.42 -1.58
CA THR A 24 -9.50 1.76 -1.19
C THR A 24 -8.32 2.12 -2.09
N ALA A 25 -8.59 2.54 -3.33
CA ALA A 25 -7.58 3.15 -4.20
C ALA A 25 -8.19 4.28 -5.02
N TRP A 26 -7.37 5.25 -5.39
CA TRP A 26 -7.76 6.33 -6.28
C TRP A 26 -6.59 6.78 -7.15
N SER A 27 -6.91 7.34 -8.31
CA SER A 27 -5.97 8.01 -9.20
C SER A 27 -6.65 9.25 -9.80
N PHE A 28 -5.92 10.35 -9.86
CA PHE A 28 -6.38 11.58 -10.52
C PHE A 28 -5.21 12.24 -11.25
N ALA A 29 -5.52 13.01 -12.28
CA ALA A 29 -4.56 13.87 -12.95
C ALA A 29 -4.88 15.34 -12.72
N VAL A 30 -3.85 16.14 -12.49
CA VAL A 30 -3.90 17.60 -12.58
C VAL A 30 -3.34 17.98 -13.93
N SER A 31 -4.10 18.77 -14.70
CA SER A 31 -3.63 19.33 -15.97
C SER A 31 -3.58 20.84 -15.85
N SER A 32 -2.48 21.47 -16.25
CA SER A 32 -2.33 22.92 -16.21
C SER A 32 -1.58 23.44 -17.44
N PRO A 33 -1.86 24.69 -17.89
CA PRO A 33 -1.04 25.33 -18.91
C PRO A 33 0.42 25.41 -18.46
N ASN A 34 1.33 25.04 -19.34
CA ASN A 34 2.77 25.24 -19.19
C ASN A 34 3.14 26.63 -19.77
N PRO A 35 4.04 27.40 -19.13
CA PRO A 35 4.60 28.64 -19.66
C PRO A 35 5.07 28.58 -21.13
N ASN A 36 5.51 27.42 -21.61
CA ASN A 36 6.02 27.21 -22.97
C ASN A 36 4.92 26.89 -24.02
N GLY A 37 3.63 27.07 -23.68
CA GLY A 37 2.52 26.90 -24.63
C GLY A 37 1.97 25.47 -24.76
N GLY A 38 2.29 24.58 -23.81
CA GLY A 38 1.76 23.21 -23.75
C GLY A 38 0.85 22.96 -22.54
N ILE A 39 0.42 21.71 -22.33
CA ILE A 39 -0.24 21.27 -21.09
C ILE A 39 0.75 20.42 -20.30
N HIS A 40 1.04 20.84 -19.07
CA HIS A 40 1.67 19.99 -18.08
C HIS A 40 0.59 19.11 -17.43
N ARG A 41 0.86 17.81 -17.29
CA ARG A 41 -0.06 16.87 -16.68
C ARG A 41 0.69 16.00 -15.68
N GLU A 42 0.22 16.03 -14.45
CA GLU A 42 0.77 15.26 -13.33
C GLU A 42 -0.29 14.25 -12.86
N THR A 43 0.11 13.01 -12.56
CA THR A 43 -0.79 11.98 -12.06
C THR A 43 -0.45 11.64 -10.62
N HIS A 44 -1.48 11.62 -9.78
CA HIS A 44 -1.41 11.28 -8.37
C HIS A 44 -2.24 10.03 -8.14
N SER A 45 -1.71 9.09 -7.36
CA SER A 45 -2.44 7.88 -7.00
C SER A 45 -2.10 7.42 -5.60
N ALA A 46 -3.04 6.71 -4.98
CA ALA A 46 -2.79 5.97 -3.76
C ALA A 46 -3.61 4.69 -3.78
N ASP A 47 -3.01 3.62 -3.29
CA ASP A 47 -3.68 2.37 -2.96
C ASP A 47 -3.42 2.05 -1.49
N VAL A 48 -4.51 2.01 -0.72
CA VAL A 48 -4.47 1.98 0.75
C VAL A 48 -5.26 0.79 1.29
N TYR A 49 -5.58 -0.21 0.47
CA TYR A 49 -6.38 -1.35 0.90
C TYR A 49 -5.77 -2.08 2.12
N LEU A 50 -4.43 -2.20 2.19
CA LEU A 50 -3.71 -2.82 3.31
C LEU A 50 -3.80 -2.05 4.64
N SER A 51 -4.25 -0.79 4.64
CA SER A 51 -4.47 -0.03 5.88
C SER A 51 -5.53 -0.65 6.78
N GLU A 52 -6.37 -1.55 6.27
CA GLU A 52 -7.32 -2.31 7.09
C GLU A 52 -6.61 -3.15 8.17
N VAL A 53 -5.37 -3.63 7.96
CA VAL A 53 -4.61 -4.35 8.99
C VAL A 53 -4.15 -3.43 10.12
N THR A 54 -3.85 -2.17 9.82
CA THR A 54 -3.34 -1.18 10.79
C THR A 54 -4.44 -0.27 11.33
N ARG A 55 -5.68 -0.43 10.85
CA ARG A 55 -6.82 0.39 11.25
C ARG A 55 -7.12 0.21 12.73
N GLY A 56 -7.14 1.32 13.47
CA GLY A 56 -7.37 1.33 14.92
C GLY A 56 -6.10 1.19 15.77
N LEU A 57 -4.92 1.03 15.16
CA LEU A 57 -3.67 1.16 15.89
C LEU A 57 -3.44 2.64 16.26
N PRO A 58 -3.00 2.92 17.50
CA PRO A 58 -2.61 4.28 17.89
C PRO A 58 -1.56 4.82 16.93
N ARG A 59 -1.73 6.06 16.46
CA ARG A 59 -0.81 6.78 15.54
C ARG A 59 -0.77 6.27 14.10
N ALA A 60 -1.68 5.40 13.67
CA ALA A 60 -1.83 5.10 12.24
C ALA A 60 -2.14 6.41 11.48
N PRO A 61 -1.37 6.78 10.43
CA PRO A 61 -1.60 8.05 9.75
C PRO A 61 -2.93 8.04 8.99
N ASN A 62 -3.86 8.93 9.34
CA ASN A 62 -5.18 9.02 8.68
C ASN A 62 -5.11 9.24 7.16
N HIS A 63 -4.03 9.86 6.67
CA HIS A 63 -3.83 10.07 5.23
C HIS A 63 -3.50 8.78 4.46
N LEU A 64 -3.24 7.68 5.17
CA LEU A 64 -3.00 6.34 4.62
C LEU A 64 -4.17 5.38 4.82
N ASP A 65 -5.31 5.81 5.39
CA ASP A 65 -6.51 4.96 5.51
C ASP A 65 -7.44 5.16 4.29
N TRP A 66 -8.46 4.33 4.16
CA TRP A 66 -9.49 4.42 3.13
C TRP A 66 -10.22 5.76 3.19
N LEU A 67 -10.79 6.20 2.06
CA LEU A 67 -11.66 7.37 2.04
C LEU A 67 -13.11 6.91 2.23
N ARG A 68 -13.68 7.10 3.43
CA ARG A 68 -15.04 6.63 3.77
C ARG A 68 -16.11 7.49 3.10
N PRO A 69 -17.36 7.00 3.00
CA PRO A 69 -18.48 7.80 2.51
C PRO A 69 -18.57 9.15 3.23
N GLY A 70 -18.62 10.24 2.46
CA GLY A 70 -18.70 11.61 2.97
C GLY A 70 -17.37 12.26 3.36
N GLU A 71 -16.28 11.50 3.48
CA GLU A 71 -14.97 12.04 3.84
C GLU A 71 -14.30 12.79 2.69
N SER A 72 -13.50 13.80 3.07
CA SER A 72 -12.60 14.53 2.17
C SER A 72 -11.14 14.25 2.55
N ARG A 73 -10.25 14.30 1.56
CA ARG A 73 -8.80 14.28 1.74
C ARG A 73 -8.14 15.32 0.86
N THR A 74 -7.20 16.05 1.44
CA THR A 74 -6.42 17.06 0.73
C THR A 74 -5.07 16.48 0.33
N ILE A 75 -4.77 16.50 -0.95
CA ILE A 75 -3.51 16.03 -1.52
C ILE A 75 -2.72 17.23 -2.02
N PRO A 76 -1.47 17.47 -1.56
CA PRO A 76 -0.63 18.49 -2.13
C PRO A 76 -0.27 18.13 -3.58
N VAL A 77 -0.28 19.12 -4.46
CA VAL A 77 0.08 18.95 -5.88
C VAL A 77 1.07 20.02 -6.29
N ASP A 78 1.91 19.71 -7.27
CA ASP A 78 2.89 20.66 -7.76
C ASP A 78 2.20 21.80 -8.51
N ALA A 79 2.59 23.03 -8.15
CA ALA A 79 2.21 24.32 -8.72
C ALA A 79 1.09 24.26 -9.77
N ALA A 80 -0.16 24.45 -9.36
CA ALA A 80 -1.25 24.67 -10.31
C ALA A 80 -1.36 26.18 -10.62
N PRO A 81 -0.85 26.67 -11.77
CA PRO A 81 -1.17 28.03 -12.20
C PRO A 81 -2.70 28.18 -12.38
N PRO A 82 -3.22 29.41 -12.36
CA PRO A 82 -4.63 29.68 -12.66
C PRO A 82 -5.04 28.99 -13.97
N GLY A 83 -6.16 28.26 -13.97
CA GLY A 83 -6.63 27.52 -15.15
C GLY A 83 -6.28 26.02 -15.17
N GLY A 84 -5.72 25.47 -14.09
CA GLY A 84 -5.60 24.03 -13.92
C GLY A 84 -6.94 23.31 -13.75
N SER A 85 -7.01 22.05 -14.16
CA SER A 85 -8.16 21.15 -13.99
C SER A 85 -7.76 19.84 -13.31
N VAL A 86 -8.74 19.18 -12.70
CA VAL A 86 -8.56 17.87 -12.07
C VAL A 86 -9.48 16.87 -12.77
N GLU A 87 -8.91 15.73 -13.13
CA GLU A 87 -9.62 14.62 -13.73
C GLU A 87 -9.44 13.39 -12.85
N ILE A 88 -10.54 12.77 -12.41
CA ILE A 88 -10.47 11.50 -11.70
C ILE A 88 -10.29 10.38 -12.72
N LEU A 89 -9.18 9.67 -12.63
CA LEU A 89 -8.82 8.59 -13.56
C LEU A 89 -9.33 7.24 -13.10
N ALA A 90 -9.24 6.93 -11.82
CA ALA A 90 -9.69 5.65 -11.28
C ALA A 90 -10.10 5.76 -9.81
N VAL A 91 -11.06 4.93 -9.43
CA VAL A 91 -11.52 4.71 -8.06
C VAL A 91 -11.77 3.23 -7.89
N VAL A 92 -11.21 2.61 -6.85
CA VAL A 92 -11.49 1.23 -6.47
C VAL A 92 -12.17 1.21 -5.10
N PHE A 93 -13.28 0.50 -5.01
CA PHE A 93 -14.08 0.39 -3.80
C PHE A 93 -13.67 -0.82 -2.96
N ASP A 94 -14.13 -0.87 -1.72
CA ASP A 94 -13.85 -1.94 -0.76
C ASP A 94 -14.45 -3.30 -1.15
N ASP A 95 -15.50 -3.31 -1.97
CA ASP A 95 -16.15 -4.52 -2.47
C ASP A 95 -15.53 -5.09 -3.76
N GLY A 96 -14.44 -4.50 -4.26
CA GLY A 96 -13.75 -4.91 -5.48
C GLY A 96 -14.35 -4.33 -6.77
N THR A 97 -15.43 -3.54 -6.70
CA THR A 97 -15.90 -2.75 -7.84
C THR A 97 -15.01 -1.54 -8.07
N ALA A 98 -14.99 -1.01 -9.28
CA ALA A 98 -14.18 0.14 -9.65
C ALA A 98 -14.85 1.02 -10.72
N TRP A 99 -14.43 2.28 -10.80
CA TRP A 99 -14.91 3.25 -11.78
C TRP A 99 -13.75 4.09 -12.31
N GLY A 100 -13.79 4.44 -13.60
CA GLY A 100 -12.79 5.29 -14.25
C GLY A 100 -12.25 4.71 -15.55
N ASP A 101 -11.09 5.19 -15.98
CA ASP A 101 -10.36 4.70 -17.14
C ASP A 101 -10.00 3.21 -16.98
N PRO A 102 -10.39 2.34 -17.93
CA PRO A 102 -10.15 0.90 -17.85
C PRO A 102 -8.69 0.52 -17.67
N LYS A 103 -7.75 1.22 -18.34
CA LYS A 103 -6.32 0.89 -18.24
C LYS A 103 -5.77 1.22 -16.86
N THR A 104 -6.14 2.37 -16.31
CA THR A 104 -5.74 2.81 -14.97
C THR A 104 -6.35 1.92 -13.88
N VAL A 105 -7.62 1.53 -14.03
CA VAL A 105 -8.25 0.57 -13.12
C VAL A 105 -7.52 -0.78 -13.19
N LYS A 106 -7.27 -1.29 -14.41
CA LYS A 106 -6.55 -2.55 -14.59
C LYS A 106 -5.16 -2.50 -13.95
N SER A 107 -4.39 -1.41 -14.11
CA SER A 107 -3.06 -1.30 -13.51
C SER A 107 -3.08 -1.35 -11.99
N VAL A 108 -4.14 -0.82 -11.34
CA VAL A 108 -4.29 -0.94 -9.88
C VAL A 108 -4.46 -2.41 -9.48
N PHE A 109 -5.34 -3.16 -10.14
CA PHE A 109 -5.54 -4.58 -9.84
C PHE A 109 -4.33 -5.45 -10.20
N ASP A 110 -3.65 -5.16 -11.32
CA ASP A 110 -2.40 -5.84 -11.69
C ASP A 110 -1.34 -5.65 -10.59
N GLN A 111 -1.20 -4.42 -10.08
CA GLN A 111 -0.25 -4.14 -8.99
C GLN A 111 -0.63 -4.85 -7.68
N ARG A 112 -1.93 -4.92 -7.34
CA ARG A 112 -2.41 -5.69 -6.19
C ARG A 112 -2.16 -7.19 -6.34
N ALA A 113 -2.29 -7.73 -7.55
CA ALA A 113 -1.99 -9.14 -7.82
C ALA A 113 -0.50 -9.44 -7.64
N ILE A 114 0.38 -8.55 -8.12
CA ILE A 114 1.83 -8.65 -7.88
C ILE A 114 2.10 -8.58 -6.37
N GLU A 115 1.53 -7.60 -5.65
CA GLU A 115 1.75 -7.46 -4.21
C GLU A 115 1.24 -8.66 -3.42
N ARG A 116 0.08 -9.21 -3.78
CA ARG A 116 -0.44 -10.48 -3.23
C ARG A 116 0.57 -11.60 -3.39
N ASP A 117 1.08 -11.81 -4.60
CA ASP A 117 1.99 -12.92 -4.89
C ASP A 117 3.33 -12.75 -4.15
N GLU A 118 3.84 -11.52 -4.04
CA GLU A 118 5.04 -11.20 -3.26
C GLU A 118 4.82 -11.39 -1.75
N LEU A 119 3.69 -10.95 -1.20
CA LEU A 119 3.32 -11.21 0.19
C LEU A 119 3.18 -12.72 0.45
N GLY A 120 2.61 -13.48 -0.49
CA GLY A 120 2.48 -14.93 -0.40
C GLY A 120 3.83 -15.63 -0.29
N LYS A 121 4.86 -15.19 -1.04
CA LYS A 121 6.24 -15.71 -0.92
C LYS A 121 6.85 -15.42 0.46
N VAL A 122 6.59 -14.24 1.01
CA VAL A 122 7.07 -13.87 2.36
C VAL A 122 6.40 -14.74 3.42
N VAL A 123 5.08 -14.92 3.35
CA VAL A 123 4.33 -15.80 4.25
C VAL A 123 4.85 -17.24 4.17
N ALA A 124 5.07 -17.76 2.96
CA ALA A 124 5.63 -19.10 2.77
C ALA A 124 7.03 -19.25 3.40
N THR A 125 7.85 -18.21 3.37
CA THR A 125 9.16 -18.21 4.04
C THR A 125 9.02 -18.33 5.55
N PHE A 126 8.10 -17.58 6.17
CA PHE A 126 7.82 -17.67 7.60
C PHE A 126 7.25 -19.05 7.98
N ASP A 127 6.25 -19.53 7.24
CA ASP A 127 5.58 -20.80 7.50
C ASP A 127 6.51 -22.01 7.35
N ALA A 128 7.58 -21.89 6.54
CA ALA A 128 8.59 -22.93 6.41
C ALA A 128 9.58 -23.02 7.58
N VAL A 129 9.63 -22.02 8.48
CA VAL A 129 10.62 -21.95 9.57
C VAL A 129 9.96 -21.95 10.94
N LEU A 130 9.00 -21.05 11.17
CA LEU A 130 8.43 -20.77 12.49
C LEU A 130 7.67 -21.94 13.16
N PRO A 131 7.13 -22.94 12.43
CA PRO A 131 6.58 -24.14 13.07
C PRO A 131 7.63 -25.06 13.69
N ALA A 132 8.83 -25.13 13.10
CA ALA A 132 9.88 -26.08 13.49
C ALA A 132 10.99 -25.46 14.33
N GLN A 133 11.16 -24.13 14.28
CA GLN A 133 12.24 -23.42 14.96
C GLN A 133 11.72 -22.26 15.81
N LYS A 134 12.51 -21.85 16.81
CA LYS A 134 12.19 -20.76 17.74
C LYS A 134 13.41 -19.88 18.01
N GLY A 135 13.16 -18.68 18.51
CA GLY A 135 14.21 -17.77 18.99
C GLY A 135 15.27 -17.46 17.94
N VAL A 136 16.54 -17.38 18.37
CA VAL A 136 17.68 -17.01 17.50
C VAL A 136 17.84 -17.95 16.30
N ALA A 137 17.68 -19.27 16.49
CA ALA A 137 17.83 -20.24 15.40
C ALA A 137 16.82 -19.99 14.27
N ALA A 138 15.56 -19.70 14.61
CA ALA A 138 14.55 -19.35 13.62
C ALA A 138 14.91 -18.08 12.85
N LEU A 139 15.42 -17.05 13.55
CA LEU A 139 15.82 -15.78 12.93
C LEU A 139 17.01 -15.94 11.97
N GLU A 140 18.01 -16.73 12.35
CA GLU A 140 19.17 -17.01 11.49
C GLU A 140 18.75 -17.77 10.22
N GLU A 141 17.86 -18.75 10.36
CA GLU A 141 17.32 -19.49 9.22
C GLU A 141 16.45 -18.59 8.32
N LEU A 142 15.61 -17.73 8.90
CA LEU A 142 14.82 -16.75 8.15
C LEU A 142 15.72 -15.75 7.41
N GLN A 143 16.74 -15.20 8.08
CA GLN A 143 17.72 -14.30 7.48
C GLN A 143 18.39 -14.97 6.27
N ARG A 144 18.84 -16.22 6.43
CA ARG A 144 19.46 -17.00 5.35
C ARG A 144 18.51 -17.18 4.17
N ARG A 145 17.22 -17.49 4.41
CA ARG A 145 16.22 -17.68 3.34
C ARG A 145 15.90 -16.38 2.60
N PHE A 146 15.69 -15.28 3.32
CA PHE A 146 15.46 -13.98 2.70
C PHE A 146 16.69 -13.52 1.90
N ALA A 147 17.91 -13.76 2.39
CA ALA A 147 19.12 -13.45 1.62
C ALA A 147 19.28 -14.32 0.36
N ALA A 148 18.85 -15.58 0.40
CA ALA A 148 18.95 -16.50 -0.75
C ALA A 148 17.93 -16.20 -1.87
N SER A 149 16.81 -15.55 -1.55
CA SER A 149 15.73 -15.27 -2.50
C SER A 149 15.98 -14.02 -3.37
N THR A 150 17.13 -13.34 -3.22
CA THR A 150 17.46 -12.13 -3.99
C THR A 150 18.07 -12.47 -5.35
N ALA A 151 17.25 -13.01 -6.27
CA ALA A 151 17.57 -13.10 -7.68
C ALA A 151 16.76 -12.04 -8.46
N GLY A 152 17.14 -10.76 -8.38
CA GLY A 152 16.48 -9.65 -9.08
C GLY A 152 16.30 -8.36 -8.26
N GLN A 153 15.47 -7.45 -8.76
CA GLN A 153 15.06 -6.21 -8.07
C GLN A 153 14.13 -6.60 -6.90
N GLU A 154 14.64 -6.55 -5.67
CA GLU A 154 13.92 -6.98 -4.45
C GLU A 154 12.60 -6.21 -4.27
N SER A 155 11.49 -6.96 -4.14
CA SER A 155 10.16 -6.40 -3.93
C SER A 155 10.03 -5.73 -2.55
N PRO A 156 9.18 -4.70 -2.40
CA PRO A 156 9.00 -4.02 -1.11
C PRO A 156 8.59 -4.95 0.05
N PRO A 157 7.62 -5.88 -0.10
CA PRO A 157 7.25 -6.80 0.99
C PRO A 157 8.42 -7.68 1.44
N HIS A 158 9.21 -8.19 0.49
CA HIS A 158 10.39 -9.00 0.78
C HIS A 158 11.44 -8.19 1.54
N ARG A 159 11.76 -6.99 1.05
CA ARG A 159 12.72 -6.09 1.70
C ARG A 159 12.31 -5.78 3.14
N SER A 160 11.07 -5.38 3.36
CA SER A 160 10.56 -5.07 4.70
C SER A 160 10.62 -6.28 5.64
N ALA A 161 10.31 -7.48 5.15
CA ALA A 161 10.40 -8.70 5.95
C ALA A 161 11.86 -9.05 6.31
N ARG A 162 12.78 -8.93 5.35
CA ARG A 162 14.21 -9.12 5.58
C ARG A 162 14.75 -8.14 6.62
N GLU A 163 14.46 -6.85 6.46
CA GLU A 163 14.88 -5.80 7.39
C GLU A 163 14.31 -6.00 8.80
N ALA A 164 13.05 -6.43 8.92
CA ALA A 164 12.43 -6.76 10.21
C ALA A 164 13.14 -7.95 10.88
N VAL A 165 13.41 -9.02 10.13
CA VAL A 165 14.15 -10.20 10.64
C VAL A 165 15.57 -9.81 11.06
N ASP A 166 16.27 -9.01 10.27
CA ASP A 166 17.61 -8.49 10.61
C ASP A 166 17.56 -7.70 11.92
N ALA A 167 16.57 -6.82 12.09
CA ALA A 167 16.40 -6.03 13.31
C ALA A 167 16.09 -6.90 14.54
N TYR A 168 15.21 -7.90 14.41
CA TYR A 168 14.91 -8.83 15.49
C TYR A 168 16.12 -9.67 15.86
N LEU A 169 16.90 -10.15 14.88
CA LEU A 169 18.12 -10.92 15.14
C LEU A 169 19.17 -10.08 15.89
N GLN A 170 19.37 -8.83 15.50
CA GLN A 170 20.27 -7.91 16.20
C GLN A 170 19.81 -7.68 17.65
N LYS A 171 18.50 -7.51 17.88
CA LYS A 171 17.94 -7.37 19.22
C LYS A 171 18.11 -8.65 20.06
N ALA A 172 17.87 -9.82 19.48
CA ALA A 172 18.00 -11.12 20.16
C ALA A 172 19.45 -11.35 20.63
N LYS A 173 20.43 -10.96 19.82
CA LYS A 173 21.86 -11.07 20.17
C LYS A 173 22.26 -10.12 21.32
N ALA A 174 21.47 -9.08 21.59
CA ALA A 174 21.73 -8.09 22.64
C ALA A 174 20.91 -8.32 23.93
N HIS A 175 19.82 -9.11 23.90
CA HIS A 175 18.81 -9.19 24.98
C HIS A 175 18.17 -10.60 25.12
N ASP A 176 17.06 -10.68 25.89
CA ASP A 176 16.27 -11.89 26.19
C ASP A 176 15.68 -12.57 24.93
N PRO A 177 15.94 -13.87 24.71
CA PRO A 177 15.41 -14.64 23.58
C PRO A 177 13.88 -14.80 23.52
N GLU A 178 13.17 -14.83 24.66
CA GLU A 178 11.72 -15.12 24.67
C GLU A 178 10.88 -13.98 24.06
N ASP A 179 11.25 -12.73 24.35
CA ASP A 179 10.63 -11.53 23.76
C ASP A 179 10.79 -11.50 22.24
N THR A 180 11.85 -12.12 21.72
CA THR A 180 12.14 -12.10 20.29
C THR A 180 11.31 -13.12 19.51
N ASP A 181 11.06 -14.31 20.07
CA ASP A 181 10.18 -15.31 19.44
C ASP A 181 8.74 -14.78 19.34
N HIS A 182 8.24 -14.12 20.38
CA HIS A 182 6.92 -13.49 20.36
C HIS A 182 6.84 -12.37 19.31
N ALA A 183 7.87 -11.52 19.22
CA ALA A 183 7.91 -10.41 18.26
C ALA A 183 7.92 -10.90 16.80
N VAL A 184 8.75 -11.89 16.45
CA VAL A 184 8.82 -12.39 15.07
C VAL A 184 7.54 -13.11 14.65
N ARG A 185 6.89 -13.84 15.57
CA ARG A 185 5.58 -14.48 15.28
C ARG A 185 4.48 -13.44 15.09
N THR A 186 4.45 -12.42 15.94
CA THR A 186 3.51 -11.31 15.79
C THR A 186 3.69 -10.60 14.44
N TYR A 187 4.93 -10.39 14.02
CA TYR A 187 5.23 -9.84 12.70
C TYR A 187 4.79 -10.76 11.57
N ALA A 188 5.07 -12.07 11.65
CA ALA A 188 4.62 -13.03 10.64
C ALA A 188 3.08 -13.08 10.53
N ASP A 189 2.37 -13.02 11.66
CA ASP A 189 0.90 -12.95 11.68
C ASP A 189 0.38 -11.64 11.06
N PHE A 190 1.07 -10.53 11.28
CA PHE A 190 0.75 -9.26 10.62
C PHE A 190 0.91 -9.36 9.10
N VAL A 191 2.01 -9.93 8.61
CA VAL A 191 2.23 -10.14 7.17
C VAL A 191 1.19 -11.11 6.58
N ARG A 192 0.79 -12.15 7.32
CA ARG A 192 -0.28 -13.07 6.90
C ARG A 192 -1.61 -12.34 6.71
N LYS A 193 -2.00 -11.46 7.64
CA LYS A 193 -3.19 -10.61 7.51
C LYS A 193 -3.11 -9.68 6.30
N GLN A 194 -1.93 -9.10 6.03
CA GLN A 194 -1.73 -8.31 4.81
C GLN A 194 -1.94 -9.14 3.54
N HIS A 195 -1.38 -10.36 3.49
CA HIS A 195 -1.58 -11.27 2.38
C HIS A 195 -3.06 -11.65 2.18
N GLU A 196 -3.79 -11.95 3.25
CA GLU A 196 -5.23 -12.26 3.19
C GLU A 196 -6.04 -11.09 2.60
N LEU A 197 -5.71 -9.85 2.98
CA LEU A 197 -6.31 -8.68 2.37
C LEU A 197 -5.91 -8.51 0.90
N ALA A 198 -4.66 -8.80 0.54
CA ALA A 198 -4.21 -8.74 -0.85
C ALA A 198 -4.95 -9.76 -1.72
N VAL A 199 -5.20 -10.96 -1.21
CA VAL A 199 -6.06 -11.95 -1.87
C VAL A 199 -7.47 -11.39 -2.09
N LYS A 200 -8.07 -10.82 -1.04
CA LYS A 200 -9.42 -10.24 -1.09
C LYS A 200 -9.53 -9.07 -2.09
N HIS A 201 -8.53 -8.20 -2.14
CA HIS A 201 -8.61 -6.92 -2.86
C HIS A 201 -7.95 -6.93 -4.25
N ALA A 202 -7.21 -7.98 -4.63
CA ALA A 202 -6.58 -8.10 -5.95
C ALA A 202 -7.54 -8.51 -7.08
N GLN A 203 -8.77 -8.93 -6.76
CA GLN A 203 -9.76 -9.32 -7.77
C GLN A 203 -10.70 -8.16 -8.09
N SER A 204 -10.82 -7.82 -9.38
CA SER A 204 -11.84 -6.89 -9.86
C SER A 204 -13.15 -7.63 -10.08
N LYS A 205 -14.29 -7.03 -9.69
CA LYS A 205 -15.62 -7.56 -10.05
C LYS A 205 -16.15 -7.02 -11.38
N ASN A 206 -15.45 -6.08 -12.00
CA ASN A 206 -15.90 -5.39 -13.21
C ASN A 206 -15.17 -5.86 -14.49
N TYR A 207 -14.15 -6.71 -14.34
CA TYR A 207 -13.31 -7.22 -15.43
C TYR A 207 -13.00 -8.68 -15.15
N ASP A 208 -13.79 -9.57 -15.74
CA ASP A 208 -13.46 -10.99 -15.95
C ASP A 208 -12.87 -11.18 -17.35
#